data_AF-A0A3B1K6C0-F1
#
_entry.id   AF-A0A3B1K6C0-F1
#
_cell.length_a   1.000
_cell.length_b   1.000
_cell.length_c   1.000
_cell.angle_alpha   90.00
_cell.angle_beta   90.00
_cell.angle_gamma   90.00
#
_symmetry.space_group_name_H-M   'P 1'
#
loop_
_entity.id
_entity.type
_entity.pdbx_description
1 polymer ?
#
loop_
_entity_poly.entity_id
_entity_poly.type
_entity_poly.pdbx_seq_one_letter_code
_entity_poly.pdbx_strand_id
1 'polypeptide(L)'
;MAPTREMSLETKERIVKLLEEGNSSRMVAKDVGCSQSAVSKIWTKYKQHGMVVKAKRTGRPRKTSKRQDKQLKHKWEEAGANVCDRTVRNRLKEMGFQYRKAKRKPSLTPKHKRTRLQWAKERQSWTVDDWMKVIFSDESRICIGQGDHAGTFVWCRSSEIYEEACLKKTTKFPQSLMIWGCMSGKVYIDILDSFLIPSIEQMFGDNEIIFQDDNASCHRAKTVKAFLGERHIQSMSWPANSPDLNPIENLWWKLKKMVHKKAPTCKADLATAIKESWHQIDAEYCLSLIKSMPQRLKAVIKAKGGATKY
;
A
#
# COMPACT_ATOMS: atom_id res chain seq x y z
N MET A 1 -50.18 11.67 -9.30
CA MET A 1 -50.75 10.30 -9.21
C MET A 1 -50.06 9.57 -8.07
N ALA A 2 -50.79 9.06 -7.09
CA ALA A 2 -50.22 8.28 -6.00
C ALA A 2 -49.55 6.99 -6.54
N PRO A 3 -48.42 6.56 -5.97
CA PRO A 3 -47.77 5.31 -6.38
C PRO A 3 -48.73 4.15 -6.08
N THR A 4 -49.06 3.38 -7.12
CA THR A 4 -49.90 2.18 -6.98
C THR A 4 -49.17 1.19 -6.06
N ARG A 5 -49.74 0.86 -4.90
CA ARG A 5 -49.15 -0.06 -3.92
C ARG A 5 -48.99 -1.43 -4.58
N GLU A 6 -47.75 -1.85 -4.84
CA GLU A 6 -47.47 -3.13 -5.49
C GLU A 6 -47.79 -4.27 -4.51
N MET A 7 -48.61 -5.24 -4.94
CA MET A 7 -49.04 -6.36 -4.12
C MET A 7 -47.84 -7.28 -3.77
N SER A 8 -47.79 -7.77 -2.53
CA SER A 8 -46.66 -8.56 -2.01
C SER A 8 -46.49 -9.89 -2.77
N LEU A 9 -45.30 -10.48 -2.68
CA LEU A 9 -45.00 -11.76 -3.34
C LEU A 9 -45.85 -12.90 -2.77
N GLU A 10 -45.91 -13.00 -1.46
CA GLU A 10 -46.70 -14.00 -0.74
C GLU A 10 -48.18 -13.96 -1.12
N THR A 11 -48.75 -12.76 -1.28
CA THR A 11 -50.13 -12.58 -1.75
C THR A 11 -50.31 -13.07 -3.19
N LYS A 12 -49.33 -12.85 -4.08
CA LYS A 12 -49.38 -13.33 -5.46
C LYS A 12 -49.24 -14.86 -5.56
N GLU A 13 -48.38 -15.46 -4.73
CA GLU A 13 -48.20 -16.92 -4.67
C GLU A 13 -49.44 -17.62 -4.14
N ARG A 14 -50.06 -17.06 -3.08
CA ARG A 14 -51.35 -17.54 -2.56
C ARG A 14 -52.46 -17.50 -3.61
N ILE A 15 -52.55 -16.44 -4.41
CA ILE A 15 -53.51 -16.35 -5.52
C ILE A 15 -53.31 -17.47 -6.54
N VAL A 16 -52.06 -17.70 -6.96
CA VAL A 16 -51.75 -18.76 -7.94
C VAL A 16 -52.12 -20.13 -7.39
N LYS A 17 -51.74 -20.43 -6.14
CA LYS A 17 -52.07 -21.70 -5.48
C LYS A 17 -53.58 -21.95 -5.41
N LEU A 18 -54.35 -20.97 -4.94
CA LEU A 18 -55.81 -21.11 -4.82
C LEU A 18 -56.50 -21.31 -6.17
N LEU A 19 -55.97 -20.73 -7.24
CA LEU A 19 -56.49 -20.91 -8.60
C LEU A 19 -56.09 -22.27 -9.20
N GLU A 20 -54.92 -22.82 -8.85
CA GLU A 20 -54.51 -24.18 -9.22
C GLU A 20 -55.37 -25.25 -8.54
N GLU A 21 -55.80 -24.99 -7.30
CA GLU A 21 -56.76 -25.80 -6.55
C GLU A 21 -58.20 -25.75 -7.12
N GLY A 22 -58.43 -24.99 -8.21
CA GLY A 22 -59.71 -24.94 -8.92
C GLY A 22 -60.71 -23.89 -8.41
N ASN A 23 -60.31 -23.01 -7.49
CA ASN A 23 -61.20 -21.96 -6.99
C ASN A 23 -61.47 -20.88 -8.04
N SER A 24 -62.66 -20.28 -8.00
CA SER A 24 -63.02 -19.20 -8.93
C SER A 24 -62.28 -17.89 -8.63
N SER A 25 -61.93 -17.11 -9.65
CA SER A 25 -61.24 -15.82 -9.48
C SER A 25 -61.99 -14.83 -8.58
N ARG A 26 -63.32 -14.94 -8.51
CA ARG A 26 -64.17 -14.10 -7.63
C ARG A 26 -63.98 -14.47 -6.16
N MET A 27 -63.90 -15.77 -5.85
CA MET A 27 -63.69 -16.27 -4.49
C MET A 27 -62.28 -15.91 -3.99
N VAL A 28 -61.28 -16.14 -4.83
CA VAL A 28 -59.88 -15.79 -4.54
C VAL A 28 -59.69 -14.28 -4.32
N ALA A 29 -60.38 -13.45 -5.11
CA ALA A 29 -60.35 -12.00 -4.94
C ALA A 29 -60.90 -11.55 -3.57
N LYS A 30 -62.00 -12.15 -3.12
CA LYS A 30 -62.62 -11.87 -1.82
C LYS A 30 -61.76 -12.34 -0.65
N ASP A 31 -61.20 -13.55 -0.75
CA ASP A 31 -60.33 -14.16 0.27
C ASP A 31 -59.02 -13.38 0.46
N VAL A 32 -58.42 -12.93 -0.65
CA VAL A 32 -57.14 -12.22 -0.65
C VAL A 32 -57.31 -10.70 -0.44
N GLY A 33 -58.53 -10.18 -0.55
CA GLY A 33 -58.81 -8.75 -0.40
C GLY A 33 -58.28 -7.90 -1.55
N CYS A 34 -58.34 -8.41 -2.79
CA CYS A 34 -57.93 -7.68 -4.00
C CYS A 34 -59.01 -7.73 -5.09
N SER A 35 -58.84 -6.97 -6.17
CA SER A 35 -59.83 -6.97 -7.25
C SER A 35 -59.76 -8.25 -8.10
N GLN A 36 -60.90 -8.74 -8.59
CA GLN A 36 -60.95 -9.90 -9.50
C GLN A 36 -60.06 -9.69 -10.74
N SER A 37 -59.97 -8.45 -11.24
CA SER A 37 -59.07 -8.09 -12.35
C SER A 37 -57.59 -8.26 -12.01
N ALA A 38 -57.19 -8.03 -10.76
CA ALA A 38 -55.82 -8.28 -10.30
C ALA A 38 -55.51 -9.78 -10.26
N VAL A 39 -56.45 -10.59 -9.74
CA VAL A 39 -56.38 -12.06 -9.72
C VAL A 39 -56.22 -12.61 -11.14
N SER A 40 -57.10 -12.21 -12.07
CA SER A 40 -57.03 -12.66 -13.47
C SER A 40 -55.71 -12.26 -14.15
N LYS A 41 -55.23 -11.02 -13.94
CA LYS A 41 -53.94 -10.56 -14.51
C LYS A 41 -52.75 -11.37 -14.01
N ILE A 42 -52.77 -11.82 -12.75
CA ILE A 42 -51.71 -12.65 -12.16
C ILE A 42 -51.79 -14.06 -12.73
N TRP A 43 -52.98 -14.63 -12.81
CA TRP A 43 -53.21 -15.96 -13.37
C TRP A 43 -52.77 -16.08 -14.83
N THR A 44 -53.18 -15.12 -15.68
CA THR A 44 -52.77 -15.11 -17.10
C THR A 44 -51.25 -15.04 -17.25
N LYS A 45 -50.58 -14.20 -16.45
CA LYS A 45 -49.11 -14.10 -16.47
C LYS A 45 -48.42 -15.36 -15.99
N TYR A 46 -48.96 -15.98 -14.93
CA TYR A 46 -48.44 -17.24 -14.43
C TYR A 46 -48.56 -18.36 -15.47
N LYS A 47 -49.74 -18.50 -16.12
CA LYS A 47 -49.92 -19.49 -17.21
C LYS A 47 -49.02 -19.23 -18.42
N GLN A 48 -48.68 -17.97 -18.72
CA GLN A 48 -47.84 -17.62 -19.86
C GLN A 48 -46.33 -17.81 -19.62
N HIS A 49 -45.84 -17.52 -18.41
CA HIS A 49 -44.40 -17.47 -18.12
C HIS A 49 -43.94 -18.44 -17.02
N GLY A 50 -44.86 -19.14 -16.35
CA GLY A 50 -44.56 -20.05 -15.23
C GLY A 50 -44.00 -19.36 -13.97
N MET A 51 -44.02 -18.02 -13.91
CA MET A 51 -43.42 -17.25 -12.82
C MET A 51 -44.42 -16.28 -12.18
N VAL A 52 -44.49 -16.30 -10.85
CA VAL A 52 -45.29 -15.36 -10.05
C VAL A 52 -44.59 -14.00 -9.92
N VAL A 53 -43.25 -14.02 -9.91
CA VAL A 53 -42.41 -12.82 -9.90
C VAL A 53 -42.16 -12.35 -11.32
N LYS A 54 -42.22 -11.03 -11.55
CA LYS A 54 -41.73 -10.45 -12.81
C LYS A 54 -40.23 -10.81 -12.93
N ALA A 55 -39.83 -11.41 -14.05
CA ALA A 55 -38.41 -11.53 -14.39
C ALA A 55 -37.76 -10.15 -14.25
N LYS A 56 -36.51 -10.11 -13.75
CA LYS A 56 -35.76 -8.85 -13.68
C LYS A 56 -35.80 -8.22 -15.07
N ARG A 57 -36.37 -7.02 -15.15
CA ARG A 57 -36.34 -6.24 -16.39
C ARG A 57 -34.89 -6.19 -16.84
N THR A 58 -34.61 -6.59 -18.07
CA THR A 58 -33.33 -6.32 -18.70
C THR A 58 -33.17 -4.81 -18.68
N GLY A 59 -32.27 -4.33 -17.81
CA GLY A 59 -32.00 -2.90 -17.71
C GLY A 59 -31.54 -2.34 -19.05
N ARG A 60 -31.25 -1.05 -19.08
CA ARG A 60 -30.73 -0.39 -20.28
C ARG A 60 -29.55 -1.20 -20.86
N PRO A 61 -29.56 -1.53 -22.17
CA PRO A 61 -28.45 -2.21 -22.83
C PRO A 61 -27.12 -1.48 -22.58
N ARG A 62 -26.06 -2.26 -22.39
CA ARG A 62 -24.72 -1.71 -22.16
C ARG A 62 -24.21 -1.03 -23.43
N LYS A 63 -23.55 0.11 -23.28
CA LYS A 63 -22.82 0.77 -24.38
C LYS A 63 -21.51 0.08 -24.76
N THR A 64 -20.97 -0.77 -23.89
CA THR A 64 -19.69 -1.46 -24.08
C THR A 64 -19.86 -2.97 -24.06
N SER A 65 -19.09 -3.64 -24.91
CA SER A 65 -18.92 -5.09 -24.89
C SER A 65 -17.84 -5.52 -23.89
N LYS A 66 -17.84 -6.79 -23.50
CA LYS A 66 -16.79 -7.37 -22.64
C LYS A 66 -15.37 -7.23 -23.24
N ARG A 67 -15.25 -7.21 -24.57
CA ARG A 67 -13.97 -7.02 -25.27
C ARG A 67 -13.47 -5.59 -25.11
N GLN A 68 -14.36 -4.62 -25.29
CA GLN A 68 -14.06 -3.20 -25.07
C GLN A 68 -13.70 -2.96 -23.60
N ASP A 69 -14.43 -3.55 -22.66
CA ASP A 69 -14.15 -3.42 -21.23
C ASP A 69 -12.72 -3.87 -20.86
N LYS A 70 -12.18 -4.92 -21.51
CA LYS A 70 -10.78 -5.35 -21.31
C LYS A 70 -9.75 -4.34 -21.82
N GLN A 71 -10.07 -3.60 -22.88
CA GLN A 71 -9.20 -2.59 -23.48
C GLN A 71 -9.20 -1.27 -22.70
N LEU A 72 -10.30 -0.96 -21.99
CA LEU A 72 -10.44 0.25 -21.15
C LEU A 72 -9.33 0.41 -20.08
N LYS A 73 -8.62 -0.66 -19.72
CA LYS A 73 -7.54 -0.62 -18.73
C LYS A 73 -6.30 0.15 -19.22
N HIS A 74 -5.95 0.01 -20.49
CA HIS A 74 -4.68 0.52 -21.00
C HIS A 74 -4.85 1.88 -21.64
N LYS A 75 -5.85 2.03 -22.51
CA LYS A 75 -6.18 3.28 -23.19
C LYS A 75 -7.66 3.24 -23.60
N TRP A 76 -8.50 3.94 -22.84
CA TRP A 76 -9.95 3.90 -23.09
C TRP A 76 -10.36 4.67 -24.37
N GLU A 77 -9.56 5.66 -24.78
CA GLU A 77 -9.70 6.39 -26.04
C GLU A 77 -9.54 5.46 -27.26
N GLU A 78 -8.65 4.47 -27.18
CA GLU A 78 -8.40 3.48 -28.24
C GLU A 78 -9.44 2.35 -28.27
N ALA A 79 -10.27 2.21 -27.23
CA ALA A 79 -11.30 1.17 -27.16
C ALA A 79 -12.53 1.46 -28.05
N GLY A 80 -12.57 2.63 -28.72
CA GLY A 80 -13.62 3.02 -29.65
C GLY A 80 -15.01 3.15 -29.02
N ALA A 81 -15.09 3.23 -27.69
CA ALA A 81 -16.34 3.30 -26.96
C ALA A 81 -16.64 4.75 -26.57
N ASN A 82 -17.71 5.34 -27.12
CA ASN A 82 -18.20 6.66 -26.72
C ASN A 82 -18.93 6.57 -25.36
N VAL A 83 -18.13 6.59 -24.29
CA VAL A 83 -18.59 6.49 -22.90
C VAL A 83 -17.95 7.54 -22.02
N CYS A 84 -18.70 8.04 -21.03
CA CYS A 84 -18.17 8.97 -20.04
C CYS A 84 -17.33 8.27 -18.96
N ASP A 85 -16.46 9.03 -18.28
CA ASP A 85 -15.62 8.57 -17.15
C ASP A 85 -16.34 7.71 -16.12
N ARG A 86 -17.57 8.09 -15.78
CA ARG A 86 -18.38 7.35 -14.79
C ARG A 86 -18.65 5.93 -15.27
N THR A 87 -18.90 5.75 -16.55
CA THR A 87 -19.12 4.43 -17.16
C THR A 87 -17.83 3.62 -17.12
N VAL A 88 -16.68 4.22 -17.47
CA VAL A 88 -15.37 3.56 -17.40
C VAL A 88 -15.07 3.10 -15.97
N ARG A 89 -15.24 3.97 -14.97
CA ARG A 89 -15.04 3.62 -13.56
C ARG A 89 -15.96 2.49 -13.10
N ASN A 90 -17.23 2.49 -13.51
CA ASN A 90 -18.16 1.41 -13.19
C ASN A 90 -17.71 0.09 -13.82
N ARG A 91 -17.24 0.09 -15.08
CA ARG A 91 -16.73 -1.11 -15.76
C ARG A 91 -15.48 -1.65 -15.07
N LEU A 92 -14.55 -0.78 -14.73
CA LEU A 92 -13.36 -1.16 -13.97
C LEU A 92 -13.74 -1.78 -12.62
N LYS A 93 -14.71 -1.20 -11.90
CA LYS A 93 -15.22 -1.77 -10.63
C LYS A 93 -15.89 -3.14 -10.83
N GLU A 94 -16.73 -3.29 -11.86
CA GLU A 94 -17.36 -4.59 -12.21
C GLU A 94 -16.30 -5.67 -12.50
N MET A 95 -15.15 -5.30 -13.07
CA MET A 95 -14.01 -6.20 -13.30
C MET A 95 -13.12 -6.42 -12.07
N GLY A 96 -13.50 -5.88 -10.91
CA GLY A 96 -12.74 -6.01 -9.65
C GLY A 96 -11.58 -5.04 -9.51
N PHE A 97 -11.40 -4.08 -10.41
CA PHE A 97 -10.38 -3.04 -10.24
C PHE A 97 -10.80 -2.06 -9.13
N GLN A 98 -9.79 -1.66 -8.35
CA GLN A 98 -9.96 -0.68 -7.29
C GLN A 98 -9.17 0.57 -7.62
N TYR A 99 -9.78 1.73 -7.37
CA TYR A 99 -9.10 3.01 -7.44
C TYR A 99 -8.14 3.13 -6.23
N ARG A 100 -6.84 3.27 -6.50
CA ARG A 100 -5.79 3.36 -5.47
C ARG A 100 -4.79 4.45 -5.86
N LYS A 101 -4.23 5.13 -4.86
CA LYS A 101 -3.09 6.03 -5.07
C LYS A 101 -1.86 5.21 -5.47
N ALA A 102 -1.20 5.58 -6.57
CA ALA A 102 0.02 4.93 -7.02
C ALA A 102 1.11 4.99 -5.94
N LYS A 103 1.82 3.88 -5.74
CA LYS A 103 2.93 3.80 -4.76
C LYS A 103 4.18 4.44 -5.36
N ARG A 104 4.89 5.23 -4.55
CA ARG A 104 6.19 5.79 -4.91
C ARG A 104 7.27 4.71 -4.69
N LYS A 105 8.01 4.37 -5.74
CA LYS A 105 9.15 3.43 -5.72
C LYS A 105 10.21 3.92 -6.71
N PRO A 106 11.50 3.63 -6.48
CA PRO A 106 12.56 3.98 -7.43
C PRO A 106 12.30 3.39 -8.82
N SER A 107 12.72 4.10 -9.86
CA SER A 107 12.66 3.58 -11.22
C SER A 107 13.72 2.49 -11.41
N LEU A 108 13.30 1.33 -11.92
CA LEU A 108 14.15 0.16 -12.12
C LEU A 108 14.31 -0.13 -13.61
N THR A 109 15.54 0.02 -14.09
CA THR A 109 15.93 -0.43 -15.44
C THR A 109 15.96 -1.96 -15.51
N PRO A 110 15.93 -2.56 -16.71
CA PRO A 110 16.12 -4.01 -16.87
C PRO A 110 17.44 -4.52 -16.27
N LYS A 111 18.51 -3.70 -16.31
CA LYS A 111 19.79 -4.01 -15.65
C LYS A 111 19.63 -4.08 -14.13
N HIS A 112 18.96 -3.10 -13.51
CA HIS A 112 18.72 -3.11 -12.05
C HIS A 112 17.92 -4.34 -11.62
N LYS A 113 16.89 -4.72 -12.37
CA LYS A 113 16.09 -5.92 -12.03
C LYS A 113 16.94 -7.20 -12.09
N ARG A 114 17.80 -7.34 -13.10
CA ARG A 114 18.70 -8.50 -13.21
C ARG A 114 19.69 -8.57 -12.04
N THR A 115 20.36 -7.46 -11.72
CA THR A 115 21.34 -7.43 -10.61
C THR A 115 20.67 -7.66 -9.26
N ARG A 116 19.50 -7.06 -9.01
CA ARG A 116 18.70 -7.31 -7.80
C ARG A 116 18.29 -8.77 -7.66
N LEU A 117 17.83 -9.38 -8.75
CA LEU A 117 17.42 -10.79 -8.74
C LEU A 117 18.61 -11.71 -8.46
N GLN A 118 19.74 -11.47 -9.13
CA GLN A 118 20.96 -12.24 -8.94
C GLN A 118 21.45 -12.14 -7.49
N TRP A 119 21.57 -10.92 -6.98
CA TRP A 119 22.00 -10.65 -5.60
C TRP A 119 21.10 -11.35 -4.56
N ALA A 120 19.78 -11.34 -4.79
CA ALA A 120 18.82 -11.99 -3.89
C ALA A 120 18.90 -13.53 -3.96
N LYS A 121 19.20 -14.11 -5.12
CA LYS A 121 19.38 -15.56 -5.28
C LYS A 121 20.65 -16.05 -4.61
N GLU A 122 21.76 -15.34 -4.76
CA GLU A 122 23.05 -15.67 -4.13
C GLU A 122 22.95 -15.75 -2.60
N ARG A 123 22.05 -14.98 -2.00
CA ARG A 123 21.86 -14.90 -0.54
C ARG A 123 20.55 -15.54 -0.09
N GLN A 124 19.89 -16.31 -0.95
CA GLN A 124 18.59 -16.91 -0.62
C GLN A 124 18.69 -17.95 0.51
N SER A 125 19.83 -18.62 0.63
CA SER A 125 20.13 -19.59 1.68
C SER A 125 20.61 -18.97 2.99
N TRP A 126 20.87 -17.65 3.02
CA TRP A 126 21.37 -16.98 4.23
C TRP A 126 20.33 -17.06 5.35
N THR A 127 20.81 -17.48 6.51
CA THR A 127 20.02 -17.57 7.74
C THR A 127 19.91 -16.21 8.40
N VAL A 128 19.04 -16.09 9.41
CA VAL A 128 18.98 -14.87 10.23
C VAL A 128 20.33 -14.57 10.88
N ASP A 129 21.07 -15.60 11.31
CA ASP A 129 22.38 -15.43 11.95
C ASP A 129 23.43 -14.87 11.00
N ASP A 130 23.37 -15.23 9.71
CA ASP A 130 24.20 -14.60 8.69
C ASP A 130 23.86 -13.12 8.53
N TRP A 131 22.57 -12.77 8.54
CA TRP A 131 22.13 -11.37 8.51
C TRP A 131 22.46 -10.60 9.80
N MET A 132 22.62 -11.27 10.94
CA MET A 132 23.04 -10.61 12.18
C MET A 132 24.48 -10.11 12.14
N LYS A 133 25.32 -10.68 11.26
CA LYS A 133 26.70 -10.24 11.02
C LYS A 133 26.79 -8.99 10.13
N VAL A 134 25.66 -8.58 9.54
CA VAL A 134 25.61 -7.45 8.61
C VAL A 134 25.30 -6.16 9.36
N ILE A 135 26.14 -5.15 9.16
CA ILE A 135 25.91 -3.77 9.57
C ILE A 135 25.34 -3.01 8.37
N PHE A 136 24.06 -2.67 8.45
CA PHE A 136 23.38 -1.83 7.45
C PHE A 136 23.60 -0.37 7.79
N SER A 137 24.07 0.42 6.83
CA SER A 137 24.29 1.86 6.99
C SER A 137 23.60 2.65 5.87
N ASP A 138 23.27 3.90 6.17
CA ASP A 138 22.69 4.85 5.21
C ASP A 138 22.67 6.27 5.79
N GLU A 139 22.51 7.26 4.93
CA GLU A 139 22.24 8.64 5.32
C GLU A 139 20.77 9.01 5.13
N SER A 140 20.21 9.74 6.10
CA SER A 140 18.84 10.24 6.02
C SER A 140 18.76 11.73 6.36
N ARG A 141 18.05 12.47 5.51
CA ARG A 141 17.66 13.85 5.78
C ARG A 141 16.34 13.90 6.56
N ILE A 142 16.31 14.65 7.67
CA ILE A 142 15.11 14.93 8.46
C ILE A 142 14.83 16.44 8.44
N CYS A 143 13.62 16.83 8.06
CA CYS A 143 13.21 18.24 7.90
C CYS A 143 12.24 18.68 9.00
N ILE A 144 12.36 19.92 9.46
CA ILE A 144 11.36 20.57 10.33
C ILE A 144 10.06 20.79 9.55
N GLY A 145 8.91 20.59 10.21
CA GLY A 145 7.58 20.85 9.63
C GLY A 145 7.12 19.88 8.53
N GLN A 146 7.98 18.96 8.07
CA GLN A 146 7.60 17.94 7.08
C GLN A 146 7.24 16.62 7.75
N GLY A 147 6.20 16.66 8.61
CA GLY A 147 5.58 15.47 9.18
C GLY A 147 4.64 14.78 8.18
N ASP A 148 4.96 13.52 7.92
CA ASP A 148 4.34 12.49 7.10
C ASP A 148 3.98 12.79 5.62
N HIS A 149 4.32 11.79 4.79
CA HIS A 149 3.88 11.62 3.41
C HIS A 149 2.35 11.39 3.29
N ALA A 150 1.66 11.33 4.43
CA ALA A 150 0.21 11.36 4.53
C ALA A 150 -0.25 12.81 4.53
N GLY A 151 -1.20 13.17 3.67
CA GLY A 151 -1.76 14.51 3.66
C GLY A 151 -2.31 14.86 5.05
N THR A 152 -2.07 16.09 5.50
CA THR A 152 -2.77 16.62 6.68
C THR A 152 -4.24 16.76 6.30
N PHE A 153 -5.13 16.12 7.04
CA PHE A 153 -6.57 16.27 6.86
C PHE A 153 -7.08 17.30 7.85
N VAL A 154 -7.80 18.30 7.37
CA VAL A 154 -8.48 19.32 8.17
C VAL A 154 -9.98 19.24 7.89
N TRP A 155 -10.80 19.47 8.90
CA TRP A 155 -12.23 19.65 8.73
C TRP A 155 -12.47 21.12 8.42
N CYS A 156 -12.86 21.45 7.19
CA CYS A 156 -13.15 22.82 6.77
C CYS A 156 -14.32 22.86 5.78
N ARG A 157 -15.06 23.97 5.79
CA ARG A 157 -16.04 24.24 4.74
C ARG A 157 -15.31 24.59 3.44
N SER A 158 -15.97 24.39 2.29
CA SER A 158 -15.38 24.73 0.98
C SER A 158 -14.95 26.20 0.87
N SER A 159 -15.62 27.11 1.59
CA SER A 159 -15.26 28.53 1.67
C SER A 159 -14.03 28.81 2.53
N GLU A 160 -13.68 27.92 3.46
CA GLU A 160 -12.61 28.11 4.46
C GLU A 160 -11.28 27.47 4.03
N ILE A 161 -11.20 26.90 2.82
CA ILE A 161 -10.04 26.12 2.37
C ILE A 161 -8.74 26.93 2.28
N TYR A 162 -8.84 28.26 2.27
CA TYR A 162 -7.72 29.20 2.24
C TYR A 162 -7.47 29.89 3.58
N GLU A 163 -8.28 29.61 4.60
CA GLU A 163 -8.07 30.13 5.95
C GLU A 163 -6.81 29.51 6.58
N GLU A 164 -6.06 30.29 7.35
CA GLU A 164 -4.74 29.89 7.85
C GLU A 164 -4.78 28.59 8.68
N ALA A 165 -5.86 28.37 9.43
CA ALA A 165 -6.10 27.15 10.21
C ALA A 165 -6.33 25.90 9.34
N CYS A 166 -6.74 26.06 8.08
CA CYS A 166 -7.01 24.99 7.13
C CYS A 166 -5.81 24.71 6.21
N LEU A 167 -4.75 25.53 6.29
CA LEU A 167 -3.56 25.40 5.46
C LEU A 167 -2.47 24.57 6.16
N LYS A 168 -1.90 23.62 5.42
CA LYS A 168 -0.59 23.05 5.78
C LYS A 168 0.50 24.03 5.34
N LYS A 169 1.10 24.75 6.28
CA LYS A 169 2.24 25.62 6.00
C LYS A 169 3.41 24.80 5.42
N THR A 170 3.90 25.19 4.25
CA THR A 170 5.05 24.56 3.59
C THR A 170 6.12 25.59 3.27
N THR A 171 7.35 25.34 3.69
CA THR A 171 8.51 26.18 3.34
C THR A 171 9.25 25.56 2.16
N LYS A 172 9.66 26.36 1.17
CA LYS A 172 10.40 25.88 -0.03
C LYS A 172 11.72 25.20 0.34
N PHE A 173 12.39 25.71 1.37
CA PHE A 173 13.65 25.17 1.90
C PHE A 173 13.51 24.96 3.41
N PRO A 174 12.87 23.86 3.85
CA PRO A 174 12.73 23.60 5.27
C PRO A 174 14.12 23.38 5.87
N GLN A 175 14.31 23.90 7.08
CA GLN A 175 15.49 23.56 7.88
C GLN A 175 15.53 22.04 8.08
N SER A 176 16.71 21.46 7.92
CA SER A 176 16.91 20.02 8.01
C SER A 176 18.26 19.67 8.60
N LEU A 177 18.36 18.45 9.11
CA LEU A 177 19.63 17.81 9.47
C LEU A 177 19.83 16.58 8.57
N MET A 178 21.03 16.43 8.05
CA MET A 178 21.49 15.19 7.45
C MET A 178 22.13 14.38 8.56
N ILE A 179 21.66 13.15 8.77
CA ILE A 179 22.23 12.23 9.73
C ILE A 179 22.69 10.98 8.99
N TRP A 180 23.79 10.41 9.45
CA TRP A 180 24.21 9.07 9.07
C TRP A 180 23.98 8.16 10.26
N GLY A 181 23.61 6.91 10.02
CA GLY A 181 23.50 5.90 11.06
C GLY A 181 23.71 4.51 10.51
N CYS A 182 23.86 3.55 11.42
CA CYS A 182 23.89 2.14 11.08
C CYS A 182 23.19 1.26 12.11
N MET A 183 22.85 0.04 11.71
CA MET A 183 22.16 -0.94 12.55
C MET A 183 22.59 -2.37 12.20
N SER A 184 22.57 -3.26 13.19
CA SER A 184 22.79 -4.69 13.00
C SER A 184 21.80 -5.52 13.83
N GLY A 185 21.88 -6.86 13.75
CA GLY A 185 21.06 -7.76 14.56
C GLY A 185 21.49 -7.84 16.03
N LYS A 186 22.74 -7.49 16.33
CA LYS A 186 23.31 -7.50 17.69
C LYS A 186 23.38 -6.11 18.32
N VAL A 187 23.35 -5.05 17.51
CA VAL A 187 23.71 -3.70 17.96
C VAL A 187 22.86 -2.62 17.30
N TYR A 188 22.43 -1.69 18.14
CA TYR A 188 22.03 -0.34 17.78
C TYR A 188 23.26 0.57 17.90
N ILE A 189 23.95 0.83 16.79
CA ILE A 189 25.19 1.61 16.83
C ILE A 189 24.77 3.08 16.86
N ASP A 190 25.14 3.78 17.93
CA ASP A 190 24.83 5.19 18.13
C ASP A 190 25.15 6.03 16.89
N ILE A 191 24.26 6.99 16.59
CA ILE A 191 24.44 8.00 15.53
C ILE A 191 25.83 8.60 15.72
N LEU A 192 26.69 8.43 14.70
CA LEU A 192 28.09 8.87 14.65
C LEU A 192 28.46 9.89 15.73
N ASP A 193 28.98 9.35 16.82
CA ASP A 193 30.12 9.98 17.41
C ASP A 193 31.37 9.19 16.96
N SER A 194 32.54 9.71 17.26
CA SER A 194 33.90 9.29 16.85
C SER A 194 34.28 7.82 17.16
N PHE A 195 33.30 7.01 17.57
CA PHE A 195 33.43 5.68 18.17
C PHE A 195 32.84 4.54 17.33
N LEU A 196 32.36 4.77 16.09
CA LEU A 196 31.84 3.69 15.24
C LEU A 196 32.78 2.47 15.20
N ILE A 197 34.07 2.70 14.99
CA ILE A 197 35.07 1.63 14.92
C ILE A 197 35.32 0.98 16.28
N PRO A 198 35.64 1.73 17.36
CA PRO A 198 35.68 1.15 18.71
C PRO A 198 34.44 0.34 19.09
N SER A 199 33.24 0.79 18.72
CA SER A 199 31.98 0.08 18.98
C SER A 199 31.89 -1.22 18.18
N ILE A 200 32.30 -1.21 16.91
CA ILE A 200 32.34 -2.42 16.08
C ILE A 200 33.33 -3.44 16.66
N GLU A 201 34.55 -3.02 16.97
CA GLU A 201 35.61 -3.87 17.53
C GLU A 201 35.20 -4.46 18.89
N GLN A 202 34.65 -3.63 19.80
CA GLN A 202 34.19 -4.08 21.11
C GLN A 202 33.06 -5.11 21.02
N MET A 203 32.16 -4.98 20.06
CA MET A 203 30.91 -5.75 20.04
C MET A 203 30.99 -7.03 19.20
N PHE A 204 31.78 -7.00 18.14
CA PHE A 204 31.94 -8.14 17.26
C PHE A 204 33.25 -8.89 17.51
N GLY A 205 34.26 -8.28 18.15
CA GLY A 205 35.57 -8.89 18.38
C GLY A 205 36.15 -9.40 17.06
N ASP A 206 36.62 -10.65 17.06
CA ASP A 206 37.18 -11.32 15.87
C ASP A 206 36.11 -11.98 14.97
N ASN A 207 34.82 -11.74 15.21
CA ASN A 207 33.78 -12.30 14.36
C ASN A 207 33.82 -11.70 12.95
N GLU A 208 33.39 -12.47 11.96
CA GLU A 208 33.23 -11.96 10.60
C GLU A 208 32.14 -10.87 10.55
N ILE A 209 32.51 -9.66 10.12
CA ILE A 209 31.61 -8.50 10.01
C ILE A 209 31.48 -8.13 8.55
N ILE A 210 30.22 -7.93 8.14
CA ILE A 210 29.90 -7.50 6.79
C ILE A 210 29.29 -6.10 6.85
N PHE A 211 29.97 -5.13 6.26
CA PHE A 211 29.52 -3.76 6.19
C PHE A 211 28.76 -3.51 4.87
N GLN A 212 27.54 -3.00 4.98
CA GLN A 212 26.70 -2.64 3.85
C GLN A 212 26.55 -1.12 3.73
N ASP A 213 26.80 -0.61 2.52
CA ASP A 213 26.52 0.76 2.06
C ASP A 213 25.80 0.74 0.70
N ASP A 214 25.39 1.91 0.21
CA ASP A 214 24.59 2.04 -1.02
C ASP A 214 25.43 2.11 -2.32
N ASN A 215 26.75 1.92 -2.24
CA ASN A 215 27.73 2.15 -3.32
C ASN A 215 27.80 3.59 -3.87
N ALA A 216 27.42 4.62 -3.11
CA ALA A 216 27.72 6.00 -3.48
C ALA A 216 29.23 6.18 -3.75
N SER A 217 29.58 7.13 -4.62
CA SER A 217 30.95 7.30 -5.11
C SER A 217 31.97 7.54 -3.98
N CYS A 218 31.56 8.20 -2.90
CA CYS A 218 32.37 8.38 -1.69
C CYS A 218 32.72 7.06 -1.00
N HIS A 219 31.79 6.11 -0.87
CA HIS A 219 32.04 4.79 -0.29
C HIS A 219 32.95 3.91 -1.16
N ARG A 220 33.08 4.24 -2.45
CA ARG A 220 33.91 3.51 -3.41
C ARG A 220 35.35 4.01 -3.49
N ALA A 221 35.71 5.04 -2.73
CA ALA A 221 37.06 5.59 -2.69
C ALA A 221 38.09 4.53 -2.24
N LYS A 222 39.30 4.59 -2.81
CA LYS A 222 40.39 3.64 -2.47
C LYS A 222 40.73 3.68 -0.98
N THR A 223 40.71 4.88 -0.39
CA THR A 223 40.95 5.11 1.05
C THR A 223 39.94 4.37 1.92
N VAL A 224 38.65 4.41 1.56
CA VAL A 224 37.60 3.69 2.30
C VAL A 224 37.79 2.18 2.20
N LYS A 225 38.16 1.66 1.02
CA LYS A 225 38.44 0.22 0.85
C LYS A 225 39.66 -0.24 1.64
N ALA A 226 40.74 0.55 1.62
CA ALA A 226 41.94 0.25 2.42
C ALA A 226 41.61 0.24 3.92
N PHE A 227 40.88 1.25 4.38
CA PHE A 227 40.45 1.38 5.76
C PHE A 227 39.61 0.18 6.26
N LEU A 228 38.67 -0.32 5.45
CA LEU A 228 37.89 -1.52 5.77
C LEU A 228 38.75 -2.79 5.75
N GLY A 229 39.65 -2.91 4.77
CA GLY A 229 40.55 -4.07 4.63
C GLY A 229 41.54 -4.20 5.79
N GLU A 230 42.13 -3.09 6.24
CA GLU A 230 43.04 -3.02 7.40
C GLU A 230 42.38 -3.48 8.70
N ARG A 231 41.05 -3.41 8.78
CA ARG A 231 40.25 -3.76 9.97
C ARG A 231 39.50 -5.07 9.82
N HIS A 232 39.81 -5.84 8.77
CA HIS A 232 39.14 -7.11 8.46
C HIS A 232 37.61 -7.00 8.30
N ILE A 233 37.11 -5.82 7.92
CA ILE A 233 35.68 -5.59 7.66
C ILE A 233 35.37 -5.89 6.19
N GLN A 234 34.50 -6.85 5.93
CA GLN A 234 34.12 -7.20 4.57
C GLN A 234 33.06 -6.24 4.03
N SER A 235 33.28 -5.69 2.84
CA SER A 235 32.27 -4.87 2.15
C SER A 235 31.26 -5.75 1.41
N MET A 236 29.97 -5.51 1.64
CA MET A 236 28.89 -6.20 0.94
C MET A 236 28.69 -5.62 -0.46
N SER A 237 28.72 -6.47 -1.49
CA SER A 237 28.19 -6.08 -2.81
C SER A 237 26.72 -5.70 -2.67
N TRP A 238 26.27 -4.54 -3.19
CA TRP A 238 24.88 -4.10 -3.05
C TRP A 238 24.24 -3.74 -4.40
N PRO A 239 23.00 -4.15 -4.68
CA PRO A 239 22.34 -3.81 -5.94
C PRO A 239 21.83 -2.37 -5.94
N ALA A 240 22.18 -1.59 -6.96
CA ALA A 240 21.72 -0.20 -7.11
C ALA A 240 20.18 -0.04 -7.04
N ASN A 241 19.72 1.11 -6.56
CA ASN A 241 18.30 1.48 -6.40
C ASN A 241 17.48 0.46 -5.58
N SER A 242 18.03 -0.01 -4.46
CA SER A 242 17.43 -1.06 -3.64
C SER A 242 17.11 -0.68 -2.18
N PRO A 243 16.41 0.45 -1.93
CA PRO A 243 16.06 0.83 -0.56
C PRO A 243 15.12 -0.19 0.11
N ASP A 244 14.32 -0.93 -0.68
CA ASP A 244 13.44 -1.98 -0.15
C ASP A 244 14.19 -3.19 0.43
N LEU A 245 15.46 -3.36 0.04
CA LEU A 245 16.37 -4.36 0.59
C LEU A 245 17.14 -3.85 1.82
N ASN A 246 17.22 -2.54 2.05
CA ASN A 246 17.94 -1.97 3.20
C ASN A 246 16.98 -1.79 4.39
N PRO A 247 17.10 -2.58 5.49
CA PRO A 247 16.19 -2.47 6.63
C PRO A 247 16.29 -1.13 7.37
N ILE A 248 17.41 -0.40 7.25
CA ILE A 248 17.58 0.90 7.91
C ILE A 248 16.59 1.95 7.41
N GLU A 249 16.05 1.79 6.19
CA GLU A 249 14.97 2.65 5.68
C GLU A 249 13.70 2.57 6.53
N ASN A 250 13.41 1.40 7.10
CA ASN A 250 12.31 1.22 8.05
C ASN A 250 12.64 1.82 9.42
N LEU A 251 13.92 1.84 9.81
CA LEU A 251 14.38 2.52 11.01
C LEU A 251 14.25 4.04 10.84
N TRP A 252 14.68 4.59 9.71
CA TRP A 252 14.52 6.01 9.36
C TRP A 252 13.06 6.43 9.34
N TRP A 253 12.17 5.60 8.80
CA TRP A 253 10.75 5.88 8.84
C TRP A 253 10.22 5.99 10.28
N LYS A 254 10.59 5.04 11.17
CA LYS A 254 10.19 5.07 12.59
C LYS A 254 10.75 6.29 13.31
N LEU A 255 12.04 6.58 13.12
CA LEU A 255 12.72 7.73 13.70
C LEU A 255 12.06 9.05 13.27
N LYS A 256 11.85 9.25 11.96
CA LYS A 256 11.16 10.44 11.43
C LYS A 256 9.79 10.61 12.08
N LYS A 257 9.01 9.53 12.17
CA LYS A 257 7.69 9.56 12.82
C LYS A 257 7.77 10.00 14.30
N MET A 258 8.76 9.52 15.05
CA MET A 258 8.95 9.91 16.46
C MET A 258 9.40 11.37 16.57
N VAL A 259 10.35 11.80 15.75
CA VAL A 259 10.85 13.19 15.72
C VAL A 259 9.73 14.17 15.34
N HIS A 260 8.93 13.85 14.32
CA HIS A 260 7.83 14.74 13.90
C HIS A 260 6.72 14.85 14.96
N LYS A 261 6.49 13.82 15.77
CA LYS A 261 5.55 13.90 16.91
C LYS A 261 6.02 14.90 17.97
N LYS A 262 7.32 15.11 18.12
CA LYS A 262 7.90 16.11 19.02
C LYS A 262 7.82 17.54 18.47
N ALA A 263 7.39 17.71 17.22
CA ALA A 263 7.19 18.99 16.56
C ALA A 263 8.34 20.01 16.74
N PRO A 264 9.60 19.64 16.41
CA PRO A 264 10.74 20.53 16.58
C PRO A 264 10.57 21.80 15.74
N THR A 265 10.92 22.96 16.28
CA THR A 265 10.72 24.27 15.64
C THR A 265 12.00 24.88 15.08
N CYS A 266 13.15 24.52 15.65
CA CYS A 266 14.47 24.96 15.21
C CYS A 266 15.46 23.79 15.09
N LYS A 267 16.65 24.04 14.51
CA LYS A 267 17.70 23.01 14.35
C LYS A 267 18.16 22.39 15.67
N ALA A 268 18.26 23.18 16.75
CA ALA A 268 18.65 22.68 18.06
C ALA A 268 17.60 21.71 18.64
N ASP A 269 16.32 22.08 18.55
CA ASP A 269 15.21 21.19 18.92
C ASP A 269 15.23 19.93 18.06
N LEU A 270 15.47 20.05 16.75
CA LEU A 270 15.51 18.92 15.84
C LEU A 270 16.64 17.95 16.22
N ALA A 271 17.84 18.46 16.53
CA ALA A 271 18.95 17.63 16.97
C ALA A 271 18.63 16.89 18.27
N THR A 272 18.06 17.59 19.25
CA THR A 272 17.64 17.02 20.53
C THR A 272 16.56 15.95 20.34
N ALA A 273 15.52 16.27 19.56
CA ALA A 273 14.44 15.36 19.23
C ALA A 273 14.94 14.10 18.52
N ILE A 274 15.92 14.22 17.61
CA ILE A 274 16.57 13.07 16.95
C ILE A 274 17.28 12.20 17.97
N LYS A 275 18.17 12.76 18.80
CA LYS A 275 18.93 12.02 19.81
C LYS A 275 18.00 11.27 20.77
N GLU A 276 17.05 11.97 21.37
CA GLU A 276 16.09 11.35 22.28
C GLU A 276 15.22 10.30 21.60
N SER A 277 14.76 10.54 20.36
CA SER A 277 13.94 9.56 19.64
C SER A 277 14.77 8.34 19.25
N TRP A 278 16.06 8.52 18.94
CA TRP A 278 16.99 7.45 18.64
C TRP A 278 17.16 6.54 19.86
N HIS A 279 17.43 7.08 21.05
CA HIS A 279 17.58 6.26 22.27
C HIS A 279 16.29 5.55 22.72
N GLN A 280 15.13 5.98 22.23
CA GLN A 280 13.84 5.33 22.49
C GLN A 280 13.53 4.17 21.53
N ILE A 281 14.34 3.93 20.50
CA ILE A 281 14.11 2.81 19.59
C ILE A 281 14.65 1.53 20.23
N ASP A 282 13.72 0.62 20.48
CA ASP A 282 14.01 -0.70 21.02
C ASP A 282 14.92 -1.55 20.09
N ALA A 283 15.91 -2.20 20.68
CA ALA A 283 16.78 -3.17 20.00
C ALA A 283 15.98 -4.34 19.40
N GLU A 284 14.88 -4.78 20.05
CA GLU A 284 14.01 -5.82 19.49
C GLU A 284 13.38 -5.39 18.15
N TYR A 285 13.08 -4.11 17.99
CA TYR A 285 12.59 -3.58 16.71
C TYR A 285 13.64 -3.71 15.61
N CYS A 286 14.89 -3.33 15.88
CA CYS A 286 15.99 -3.51 14.93
C CYS A 286 16.21 -4.98 14.58
N LEU A 287 16.20 -5.87 15.58
CA LEU A 287 16.29 -7.30 15.36
C LEU A 287 15.14 -7.83 14.49
N SER A 288 13.92 -7.34 14.68
CA SER A 288 12.76 -7.70 13.83
C SER A 288 12.96 -7.28 12.36
N LEU A 289 13.63 -6.16 12.11
CA LEU A 289 13.96 -5.68 10.78
C LEU A 289 15.01 -6.57 10.12
N ILE A 290 16.04 -7.01 10.86
CA ILE A 290 17.04 -7.96 10.36
C ILE A 290 16.40 -9.33 10.08
N LYS A 291 15.55 -9.82 11.00
CA LYS A 291 14.75 -11.06 10.82
C LYS A 291 13.83 -11.01 9.59
N SER A 292 13.54 -9.83 9.05
CA SER A 292 12.73 -9.67 7.84
C SER A 292 13.50 -9.89 6.52
N MET A 293 14.84 -9.95 6.56
CA MET A 293 15.68 -10.05 5.36
C MET A 293 15.34 -11.26 4.47
N PRO A 294 15.17 -12.48 4.99
CA PRO A 294 14.77 -13.62 4.16
C PRO A 294 13.45 -13.39 3.39
N GLN A 295 12.48 -12.72 3.99
CA GLN A 295 11.19 -12.40 3.36
C GLN A 295 11.34 -11.28 2.31
N ARG A 296 12.24 -10.31 2.50
CA ARG A 296 12.59 -9.30 1.49
C ARG A 296 13.20 -9.95 0.26
N LEU A 297 14.16 -10.87 0.45
CA LEU A 297 14.75 -11.62 -0.67
C LEU A 297 13.70 -12.42 -1.44
N LYS A 298 12.85 -13.17 -0.72
CA LYS A 298 11.72 -13.90 -1.34
C LYS A 298 10.81 -12.98 -2.15
N ALA A 299 10.55 -11.76 -1.66
CA ALA A 299 9.74 -10.78 -2.38
C ALA A 299 10.43 -10.29 -3.66
N VAL A 300 11.75 -10.02 -3.63
CA VAL A 300 12.52 -9.62 -4.82
C VAL A 300 12.56 -10.74 -5.84
N ILE A 301 12.80 -11.98 -5.41
CA ILE A 301 12.81 -13.16 -6.27
C ILE A 301 11.45 -13.35 -6.94
N LYS A 302 10.36 -13.31 -6.15
CA LYS A 302 8.97 -13.39 -6.68
C LYS A 302 8.66 -12.26 -7.66
N ALA A 303 9.18 -11.06 -7.42
CA ALA A 303 9.02 -9.91 -8.30
C ALA A 303 9.99 -9.92 -9.50
N LYS A 304 10.81 -10.96 -9.68
CA LYS A 304 11.85 -11.07 -10.71
C LYS A 304 12.77 -9.84 -10.73
N GLY A 305 13.19 -9.39 -9.54
CA GLY A 305 14.03 -8.21 -9.36
C GLY A 305 13.28 -6.87 -9.32
N GLY A 306 11.95 -6.88 -9.45
CA GLY A 306 11.11 -5.69 -9.37
C GLY A 306 11.02 -5.06 -7.98
N ALA A 307 10.21 -4.00 -7.89
CA ALA A 307 9.92 -3.32 -6.63
C ALA A 307 9.06 -4.21 -5.71
N THR A 308 9.36 -4.19 -4.42
CA THR A 308 8.64 -4.99 -3.43
C THR A 308 7.74 -4.14 -2.54
N LYS A 309 7.03 -4.78 -1.60
CA LYS A 309 6.20 -4.10 -0.60
C LYS A 309 7.02 -3.34 0.45
N TYR A 310 8.27 -3.76 0.65
CA TYR A 310 9.21 -3.17 1.61
C TYR A 310 9.67 -1.81 1.12
#